data_AF-A0A958S9X9-F1
#
_entry.id   AF-A0A958S9X9-F1
#
_cell.length_a   1.000
_cell.length_b   1.000
_cell.length_c   1.000
_cell.angle_alpha   90.00
_cell.angle_beta   90.00
_cell.angle_gamma   90.00
#
_symmetry.space_group_name_H-M   'P 1'
#
loop_
_entity.id
_entity.type
_entity.pdbx_description
1 polymer ?
#
loop_
_entity_poly.entity_id
_entity_poly.type
_entity_poly.pdbx_seq_one_letter_code
_entity_poly.pdbx_strand_id
1 'polypeptide(L)'
;TVKSMRPTLKNLKTFSDSLAALEMAETMKKAEATFQQMSEVMEKINKGEGSLGLLVNNDSLYYNLESTSKNMDKLMIDMKEHPKRYVHFSLFGRKDKD
;
A
#
# COMPACT_ATOMS: atom_id res chain seq x y z
N THR A 1 -52.09 5.62 25.88
CA THR A 1 -51.50 4.27 25.92
C THR A 1 -51.61 3.52 24.59
N VAL A 2 -52.79 3.42 23.95
CA VAL A 2 -52.92 2.74 22.63
C VAL A 2 -52.36 3.57 21.45
N LYS A 3 -52.47 4.90 21.51
CA LYS A 3 -51.99 5.82 20.45
C LYS A 3 -50.46 5.79 20.29
N SER A 4 -49.71 5.53 21.36
CA SER A 4 -48.25 5.44 21.37
C SER A 4 -47.71 4.06 20.97
N MET A 5 -48.53 2.99 21.03
CA MET A 5 -48.14 1.66 20.57
C MET A 5 -48.11 1.53 19.04
N ARG A 6 -48.97 2.27 18.34
CA ARG A 6 -49.03 2.26 16.86
C ARG A 6 -47.69 2.57 16.19
N PRO A 7 -46.95 3.65 16.56
CA PRO A 7 -45.64 3.91 16.00
C PRO A 7 -44.62 2.82 16.31
N THR A 8 -44.62 2.26 17.53
CA THR A 8 -43.70 1.16 17.90
C THR A 8 -43.96 -0.10 17.07
N LEU A 9 -45.22 -0.48 16.87
CA LEU A 9 -45.61 -1.60 16.02
C LEU A 9 -45.25 -1.38 14.55
N LYS A 10 -45.38 -0.13 14.06
CA LYS A 10 -44.94 0.24 12.71
C LYS A 10 -43.42 0.10 12.58
N ASN A 11 -42.65 0.59 13.55
CA ASN A 11 -41.19 0.48 13.54
C ASN A 11 -40.73 -0.98 13.64
N LEU A 12 -41.38 -1.80 14.46
CA LEU A 12 -41.12 -3.24 14.55
C LEU A 12 -41.40 -3.95 13.24
N LYS A 13 -42.50 -3.61 12.55
CA LYS A 13 -42.77 -4.15 11.22
C LYS A 13 -41.69 -3.75 10.23
N THR A 14 -41.32 -2.47 10.17
CA THR A 14 -40.24 -2.01 9.28
C THR A 14 -38.91 -2.69 9.59
N PHE A 15 -38.58 -2.86 10.88
CA PHE A 15 -37.38 -3.57 11.31
C PHE A 15 -37.42 -5.05 10.92
N SER A 16 -38.54 -5.73 11.13
CA SER A 16 -38.74 -7.13 10.74
C SER A 16 -38.71 -7.30 9.22
N ASP A 17 -39.32 -6.40 8.47
CA ASP A 17 -39.28 -6.39 7.00
C ASP A 17 -37.84 -6.15 6.52
N SER A 18 -37.08 -5.27 7.18
CA SER A 18 -35.66 -5.02 6.88
C SER A 18 -34.79 -6.23 7.21
N LEU A 19 -35.08 -6.93 8.31
CA LEU A 19 -34.38 -8.16 8.70
C LEU A 19 -34.71 -9.32 7.74
N ALA A 20 -35.96 -9.41 7.28
CA ALA A 20 -36.37 -10.39 6.28
C ALA A 20 -35.80 -10.06 4.89
N ALA A 21 -35.58 -8.78 4.58
CA ALA A 21 -34.91 -8.32 3.37
C ALA A 21 -33.38 -8.48 3.42
N LEU A 22 -32.79 -8.63 4.61
CA LEU A 22 -31.41 -9.06 4.72
C LEU A 22 -31.33 -10.53 4.32
N GLU A 23 -30.66 -10.80 3.20
CA GLU A 23 -30.16 -12.12 2.87
C GLU A 23 -28.97 -12.45 3.79
N MET A 24 -29.22 -12.53 5.11
CA MET A 24 -28.16 -12.74 6.12
C MET A 24 -27.33 -13.99 5.79
N ALA A 25 -27.96 -15.03 5.24
CA ALA A 25 -27.27 -16.22 4.77
C ALA A 25 -26.29 -15.91 3.62
N GLU A 26 -26.71 -15.12 2.63
CA GLU A 26 -25.85 -14.73 1.51
C GLU A 26 -24.73 -13.78 1.95
N THR A 27 -25.05 -12.84 2.84
CA THR A 27 -24.08 -11.90 3.40
C THR A 27 -23.01 -12.63 4.22
N MET A 28 -23.43 -13.56 5.07
CA MET A 28 -22.50 -14.41 5.84
C MET A 28 -21.63 -15.25 4.92
N LYS A 29 -22.20 -15.82 3.85
CA LYS A 29 -21.44 -16.58 2.86
C LYS A 29 -20.42 -15.72 2.10
N LYS A 30 -20.80 -14.50 1.71
CA LYS A 30 -19.90 -13.53 1.07
C LYS A 30 -18.78 -13.10 2.02
N ALA A 31 -19.10 -12.87 3.30
CA ALA A 31 -18.12 -12.54 4.33
C ALA A 31 -17.13 -13.69 4.52
N GLU A 32 -17.60 -14.93 4.66
CA GLU A 32 -16.76 -16.13 4.77
C GLU A 32 -15.81 -16.26 3.58
N ALA A 33 -16.32 -16.15 2.35
CA ALA A 33 -15.49 -16.19 1.15
C ALA A 33 -14.42 -15.07 1.13
N THR A 34 -14.77 -13.87 1.60
CA THR A 34 -13.84 -12.75 1.69
C THR A 34 -12.73 -13.01 2.69
N PHE A 35 -13.06 -13.56 3.86
CA PHE A 35 -12.06 -13.93 4.87
C PHE A 35 -11.16 -15.06 4.39
N GLN A 36 -11.71 -16.02 3.63
CA GLN A 36 -10.94 -17.10 3.05
C GLN A 36 -9.92 -16.57 2.03
N GLN A 37 -10.35 -15.71 1.11
CA GLN A 37 -9.45 -15.03 0.16
C GLN A 37 -8.40 -14.17 0.86
N MET A 38 -8.78 -13.44 1.90
CA MET A 38 -7.83 -12.64 2.67
C MET A 38 -6.81 -13.50 3.40
N SER A 39 -7.23 -14.66 3.93
CA SER A 39 -6.32 -15.64 4.53
C SER A 39 -5.30 -16.17 3.51
N GLU A 40 -5.74 -16.50 2.29
CA GLU A 40 -4.85 -16.95 1.22
C GLU A 40 -3.84 -15.87 0.81
N VAL A 41 -4.26 -14.61 0.72
CA VAL A 41 -3.34 -13.49 0.43
C VAL A 41 -2.31 -13.34 1.53
N MET A 42 -2.74 -13.39 2.79
CA MET A 42 -1.82 -13.31 3.94
C MET A 42 -0.84 -14.49 3.97
N GLU A 43 -1.30 -15.70 3.61
CA GLU A 43 -0.43 -16.87 3.53
C GLU A 43 0.65 -16.69 2.45
N LYS A 44 0.28 -16.19 1.26
CA LYS A 44 1.24 -15.86 0.19
C LYS A 44 2.26 -14.83 0.64
N ILE A 45 1.81 -13.77 1.33
CA ILE A 45 2.71 -12.76 1.89
C ILE A 45 3.69 -13.40 2.86
N ASN A 46 3.23 -14.21 3.81
CA ASN A 46 4.08 -14.88 4.80
C ASN A 46 5.07 -15.87 4.16
N LYS A 47 4.71 -16.48 3.04
CA LYS A 47 5.60 -17.36 2.25
C LYS A 47 6.59 -16.59 1.38
N GLY A 48 6.54 -15.26 1.36
CA GLY A 48 7.40 -14.45 0.51
C GLY A 48 6.98 -14.44 -0.96
N GLU A 49 5.76 -14.86 -1.29
CA GLU A 49 5.27 -14.92 -2.67
C GLU A 49 4.76 -13.55 -3.15
N GLY A 50 5.02 -13.26 -4.43
CA GLY A 50 4.66 -11.98 -5.05
C GLY A 50 5.49 -10.80 -4.52
N SER A 51 5.31 -9.62 -5.13
CA SER A 51 6.15 -8.46 -4.83
C SER A 51 6.05 -7.99 -3.38
N LEU A 52 4.86 -8.07 -2.77
CA LEU A 52 4.66 -7.67 -1.38
C LEU A 52 5.23 -8.71 -0.40
N GLY A 53 5.07 -10.00 -0.68
CA GLY A 53 5.71 -11.06 0.10
C GLY A 53 7.23 -10.96 0.04
N LEU A 54 7.79 -10.78 -1.15
CA LEU A 54 9.22 -10.54 -1.34
C LEU A 54 9.69 -9.29 -0.58
N LEU A 55 8.94 -8.18 -0.65
CA LEU A 55 9.30 -6.95 0.07
C LEU A 55 9.36 -7.18 1.59
N VAL A 56 8.38 -7.90 2.15
CA VAL A 56 8.28 -8.12 3.60
C VAL A 56 9.32 -9.12 4.11
N ASN A 57 9.66 -10.14 3.32
CA ASN A 57 10.47 -11.28 3.79
C ASN A 57 11.90 -11.34 3.26
N ASN A 58 12.32 -10.43 2.38
CA ASN A 58 13.61 -10.56 1.69
C ASN A 58 14.72 -9.69 2.29
N ASP A 59 15.62 -10.35 3.04
CA ASP A 59 16.86 -9.73 3.54
C ASP A 59 17.78 -9.22 2.42
N SER A 60 17.72 -9.82 1.22
CA SER A 60 18.53 -9.40 0.07
C SER A 60 18.23 -7.96 -0.36
N LEU A 61 17.00 -7.47 -0.16
CA LEU A 61 16.68 -6.07 -0.46
C LEU A 61 17.49 -5.12 0.45
N TYR A 62 17.60 -5.46 1.74
CA TYR A 62 18.43 -4.71 2.69
C TYR A 62 19.89 -4.72 2.25
N TYR A 63 20.46 -5.88 1.94
CA TYR A 63 21.86 -5.99 1.50
C TYR A 63 22.12 -5.27 0.17
N ASN A 64 21.18 -5.34 -0.77
CA ASN A 64 21.29 -4.63 -2.05
C ASN A 64 21.23 -3.11 -1.85
N LEU A 65 20.36 -2.63 -0.95
CA LEU A 65 20.28 -1.21 -0.63
C LEU A 65 21.55 -0.74 0.09
N GLU A 66 22.06 -1.51 1.05
CA GLU A 66 23.32 -1.24 1.74
C GLU A 66 24.49 -1.17 0.74
N SER A 67 24.57 -2.14 -0.19
CA SER A 67 25.59 -2.17 -1.23
C SER A 67 25.46 -0.96 -2.17
N THR A 68 24.23 -0.60 -2.54
CA THR A 68 23.96 0.59 -3.36
C THR A 68 24.42 1.86 -2.65
N SER A 69 24.10 2.01 -1.36
CA SER A 69 24.56 3.14 -0.54
C SER A 69 26.09 3.19 -0.45
N LYS A 70 26.76 2.05 -0.27
CA LYS A 70 28.24 1.96 -0.29
C LYS A 70 28.82 2.37 -1.66
N ASN A 71 28.17 1.99 -2.75
CA ASN A 71 28.62 2.37 -4.09
C ASN A 71 28.38 3.86 -4.37
N MET A 72 27.27 4.42 -3.88
CA MET A 72 27.02 5.87 -3.96
C MET A 72 28.03 6.65 -3.14
N ASP A 73 28.40 6.19 -1.95
CA ASP A 73 29.44 6.82 -1.12
C ASP A 73 30.79 6.87 -1.87
N LYS A 74 31.20 5.75 -2.47
CA LYS A 74 32.40 5.70 -3.33
C LYS A 74 32.31 6.66 -4.51
N LEU A 75 31.15 6.73 -5.17
CA LEU A 75 30.93 7.67 -6.27
C LEU A 75 31.03 9.13 -5.80
N MET A 76 30.49 9.46 -4.62
CA MET A 76 30.58 10.80 -4.06
C MET A 76 32.03 11.18 -3.70
N ILE A 77 32.79 10.23 -3.14
CA ILE A 77 34.22 10.41 -2.87
C ILE A 77 34.97 10.66 -4.18
N ASP A 78 34.77 9.81 -5.18
CA ASP A 78 35.46 9.92 -6.46
C ASP A 78 35.08 11.21 -7.22
N MET A 79 33.81 11.62 -7.17
CA MET A 79 33.36 12.90 -7.71
C MET A 79 34.01 14.09 -7.00
N LYS A 80 34.23 14.00 -5.67
CA LYS A 80 34.94 15.04 -4.90
C LYS A 80 36.42 15.11 -5.25
N GLU A 81 37.07 13.96 -5.42
CA GLU A 81 38.49 13.88 -5.78
C GLU A 81 38.75 14.26 -7.25
N HIS A 82 37.81 13.94 -8.13
CA HIS A 82 37.94 14.13 -9.58
C HIS A 82 36.74 14.85 -10.20
N PRO A 83 36.40 16.08 -9.77
CA PRO A 83 35.18 16.77 -10.16
C PRO A 83 35.09 17.03 -11.67
N LYS A 84 36.23 17.23 -12.34
CA LYS A 84 36.29 17.43 -13.81
C LYS A 84 35.79 16.22 -14.61
N ARG A 85 35.81 15.00 -14.07
CA ARG A 85 35.28 13.81 -14.77
C ARG A 85 33.75 13.79 -14.81
N TYR A 86 33.08 14.45 -13.87
CA TYR A 86 31.62 14.33 -13.67
C TYR A 86 30.86 15.65 -13.83
N VAL A 87 31.51 16.79 -13.58
CA VAL A 87 30.90 18.12 -13.72
C VAL A 87 31.78 18.98 -14.64
N HIS A 88 31.23 19.32 -15.81
CA HIS A 88 31.88 20.19 -16.79
C HIS A 88 31.19 21.54 -16.76
N PHE A 89 31.89 22.58 -16.28
CA PHE A 89 31.42 23.95 -16.36
C PHE A 89 31.83 24.54 -17.71
N SER A 90 30.86 24.80 -18.59
CA SER A 90 31.08 25.59 -19.80
C SER A 90 31.13 27.07 -19.42
N LEU A 91 32.32 27.64 -19.31
CA LEU A 91 32.53 29.08 -19.07
C LEU A 91 32.38 29.94 -20.34
N PHE A 92 31.90 29.36 -21.45
CA PHE A 92 31.76 30.04 -22.73
C PHE A 92 30.33 30.52 -22.94
N GLY A 93 30.00 31.65 -22.29
CA GLY A 93 28.67 32.24 -22.36
C GLY A 93 28.58 33.62 -21.73
N ARG A 94 29.57 34.49 -21.96
CA ARG A 94 29.41 35.94 -21.83
C ARG A 94 30.59 36.66 -22.48
N LYS A 95 30.38 37.05 -23.74
CA LYS A 95 31.03 38.23 -24.30
C LYS A 95 29.89 39.23 -24.46
N ASP A 96 29.78 40.15 -23.49
CA ASP A 96 28.99 41.36 -23.67
C ASP A 96 29.51 42.00 -24.97
N LYS A 97 28.62 42.18 -25.94
CA LYS A 97 28.92 42.92 -27.17
C LYS A 97 28.53 44.37 -26.90
N ASP A 98 29.55 45.21 -26.77
CA ASP A 98 29.47 46.64 -27.07
C ASP A 98 29.01 46.86 -28.52
#